data_AF-A0AAW2MJ15-F1
#
_entry.id   AF-A0AAW2MJ15-F1
#
_cell.length_a   1.000
_cell.length_b   1.000
_cell.length_c   1.000
_cell.angle_alpha   90.00
_cell.angle_beta   90.00
_cell.angle_gamma   90.00
#
_symmetry.space_group_name_H-M   'P 1'
#
loop_
_entity.id
_entity.type
_entity.pdbx_description
1 polymer ?
#
loop_
_entity_poly.entity_id
_entity_poly.type
_entity_poly.pdbx_seq_one_letter_code
_entity_poly.pdbx_strand_id
1 'polypeptide(L)'
;MSYGISSSYLICAYCIHVRFPSSRYNEDIYITSHPNLYFSQDNGTYKGVKLVSGQELFSPQLIVAPSFTFPSTLGPSPAQVANSCDAKEKVARAICIAKNSLKPEVANCLVIFPPRSLYPEQITSIRVLQLSGNVAVCPSGMFVTYLSAMCDNVEEGKKLINAAINALFSVPIPGNSEKSAADSLSEHIEEKPSLLWNALYIQELTTGALDSISHTMMPDEHLDYNNLLDATEKLFRKIYPNEEFSSVTSLSDERLDDGGSELDP
;
A
#
# COMPACT_ATOMS: atom_id res chain seq x y z
N MET A 1 10.28 40.91 -24.86
CA MET A 1 10.49 40.41 -23.49
C MET A 1 9.36 39.45 -23.19
N SER A 2 9.58 38.16 -23.45
CA SER A 2 8.60 37.12 -23.13
C SER A 2 8.93 36.61 -21.72
N TYR A 3 8.02 36.84 -20.77
CA TYR A 3 8.11 36.24 -19.44
C TYR A 3 7.84 34.74 -19.59
N GLY A 4 8.90 33.94 -19.57
CA GLY A 4 8.81 32.49 -19.50
C GLY A 4 8.50 32.08 -18.06
N ILE A 5 7.24 31.80 -17.77
CA ILE A 5 6.83 31.17 -16.52
C ILE A 5 7.15 29.68 -16.66
N SER A 6 8.22 29.23 -16.00
CA SER A 6 8.53 27.81 -15.86
C SER A 6 7.64 27.24 -14.76
N SER A 7 6.62 26.46 -15.13
CA SER A 7 5.70 25.80 -14.21
C SER A 7 6.03 24.32 -14.12
N SER A 8 6.22 23.82 -12.90
CA SER A 8 6.45 22.39 -12.63
C SER A 8 5.15 21.77 -12.12
N TYR A 9 4.51 20.93 -12.94
CA TYR A 9 3.34 20.15 -12.52
C TYR A 9 3.78 18.72 -12.13
N LEU A 10 3.02 18.09 -11.24
CA LEU A 10 3.23 16.70 -10.83
C LEU A 10 1.87 16.00 -10.75
N ILE A 11 1.63 15.02 -11.60
CA ILE A 11 0.35 14.30 -11.59
C ILE A 11 0.56 12.99 -10.83
N CYS A 12 -0.26 12.66 -9.82
CA CYS A 12 -0.32 11.32 -9.23
C CYS A 12 -1.64 10.64 -9.61
N ALA A 13 -1.59 9.40 -10.08
CA ALA A 13 -2.77 8.73 -10.65
C ALA A 13 -3.90 8.38 -9.65
N TYR A 14 -3.68 8.59 -8.35
CA TYR A 14 -4.72 8.60 -7.33
C TYR A 14 -4.93 9.98 -6.65
N CYS A 15 -4.08 10.98 -6.92
CA CYS A 15 -4.11 12.34 -6.38
C CYS A 15 -3.41 13.30 -7.35
N ILE A 16 -4.07 14.31 -7.92
CA ILE A 16 -3.39 15.22 -8.85
C ILE A 16 -2.65 16.31 -8.05
N HIS A 17 -1.31 16.25 -7.98
CA HIS A 17 -0.55 17.26 -7.24
C HIS A 17 -0.29 18.52 -8.10
N VAL A 18 -1.27 19.42 -8.19
CA VAL A 18 -1.13 20.66 -8.95
C VAL A 18 -0.54 21.78 -8.08
N ARG A 19 0.73 22.13 -8.27
CA ARG A 19 1.34 23.30 -7.61
C ARG A 19 1.16 24.55 -8.49
N PHE A 20 0.27 25.47 -8.09
CA PHE A 20 0.08 26.75 -8.79
C PHE A 20 0.93 27.86 -8.13
N PRO A 21 1.85 28.54 -8.84
CA PRO A 21 2.66 29.60 -8.25
C PRO A 21 1.96 30.98 -8.19
N SER A 22 0.63 31.09 -8.26
CA SER A 22 -0.04 32.39 -8.50
C SER A 22 -1.25 32.73 -7.64
N SER A 23 -1.60 31.97 -6.60
CA SER A 23 -2.62 32.41 -5.64
C SER A 23 -2.09 32.32 -4.23
N ARG A 24 -2.56 33.23 -3.37
CA ARG A 24 -2.19 33.36 -1.95
C ARG A 24 -2.52 32.13 -1.09
N TYR A 25 -2.95 31.03 -1.72
CA TYR A 25 -3.20 29.71 -1.19
C TYR A 25 -2.58 28.69 -2.15
N ASN A 26 -1.63 27.89 -1.64
CA ASN A 26 -1.17 26.67 -2.30
C ASN A 26 -2.28 25.63 -2.10
N GLU A 27 -3.11 25.39 -3.12
CA GLU A 27 -4.21 24.43 -3.02
C GLU A 27 -3.87 23.16 -3.81
N ASP A 28 -3.80 22.04 -3.11
CA ASP A 28 -3.65 20.71 -3.71
C ASP A 28 -5.01 20.18 -4.18
N ILE A 29 -5.06 19.58 -5.38
CA ILE A 29 -6.32 19.13 -6.02
C ILE A 29 -6.44 17.61 -6.01
N TYR A 30 -7.34 17.09 -5.18
CA TYR A 30 -7.63 15.66 -5.13
C TYR A 30 -8.77 15.30 -6.07
N ILE A 31 -8.49 14.49 -7.10
CA ILE A 31 -9.52 13.95 -8.02
C ILE A 31 -9.63 12.45 -7.82
N THR A 32 -10.72 12.00 -7.23
CA THR A 32 -11.09 10.58 -7.13
C THR A 32 -12.01 10.21 -8.31
N SER A 33 -11.91 8.99 -8.87
CA SER A 33 -12.82 8.36 -9.87
C SER A 33 -12.53 8.42 -11.39
N HIS A 34 -11.32 8.76 -11.88
CA HIS A 34 -11.03 8.74 -13.33
C HIS A 34 -10.01 7.64 -13.73
N PRO A 35 -10.45 6.39 -14.00
CA PRO A 35 -9.54 5.27 -14.22
C PRO A 35 -8.82 5.27 -15.59
N ASN A 36 -9.19 6.15 -16.52
CA ASN A 36 -8.67 6.11 -17.89
C ASN A 36 -7.93 7.42 -18.20
N LEU A 37 -6.62 7.39 -17.99
CA LEU A 37 -5.68 8.43 -18.38
C LEU A 37 -4.98 8.00 -19.67
N TYR A 38 -4.99 8.86 -20.69
CA TYR A 38 -4.18 8.68 -21.88
C TYR A 38 -2.95 9.57 -21.81
N PHE A 39 -1.84 9.12 -22.38
CA PHE A 39 -0.61 9.92 -22.41
C PHE A 39 -0.62 10.85 -23.61
N SER A 40 -0.38 12.14 -23.37
CA SER A 40 -0.04 13.08 -24.44
C SER A 40 1.48 13.01 -24.64
N GLN A 41 1.89 12.50 -25.79
CA GLN A 41 3.28 12.39 -26.20
C GLN A 41 3.47 13.20 -27.47
N ASP A 42 4.59 13.94 -27.55
CA ASP A 42 5.03 14.61 -28.76
C ASP A 42 6.50 14.24 -28.98
N ASN A 43 6.84 13.75 -30.16
CA ASN A 43 8.19 13.29 -30.54
C ASN A 43 8.84 12.27 -29.57
N GLY A 44 8.05 11.45 -28.87
CA GLY A 44 8.58 10.46 -27.94
C GLY A 44 8.72 10.96 -26.49
N THR A 45 8.45 12.24 -26.20
CA THR A 45 8.59 12.81 -24.86
C THR A 45 7.22 13.00 -24.19
N TYR A 46 7.13 12.65 -22.91
CA TYR A 46 5.94 12.88 -22.08
C TYR A 46 5.63 14.38 -21.99
N LYS A 47 4.36 14.76 -22.21
CA LYS A 47 3.88 16.15 -22.04
C LYS A 47 2.76 16.30 -21.02
N GLY A 48 2.06 15.22 -20.68
CA GLY A 48 0.86 15.31 -19.85
C GLY A 48 -0.05 14.11 -19.96
N VAL A 49 -1.20 14.21 -19.31
CA VAL A 49 -2.27 13.21 -19.39
C VAL A 49 -3.52 13.82 -20.02
N LYS A 50 -4.28 13.00 -20.72
CA LYS A 50 -5.59 13.33 -21.28
C LYS A 50 -6.65 12.53 -20.54
N LEU A 51 -7.61 13.24 -19.97
CA LEU A 51 -8.75 12.67 -19.28
C LEU A 51 -9.75 12.08 -20.29
N VAL A 52 -10.63 11.19 -19.82
CA VAL A 52 -11.74 10.64 -20.63
C VAL A 52 -12.64 11.72 -21.20
N SER A 53 -12.78 12.85 -20.49
CA SER A 53 -13.53 14.02 -20.96
C SER A 53 -12.92 14.67 -22.21
N GLY A 54 -11.73 14.26 -22.62
CA GLY A 54 -10.95 14.87 -23.69
C GLY A 54 -10.09 16.05 -23.21
N GLN A 55 -10.22 16.47 -21.94
CA GLN A 55 -9.40 17.51 -21.35
C GLN A 55 -7.94 17.05 -21.21
N GLU A 56 -7.00 17.92 -21.58
CA GLU A 56 -5.57 17.65 -21.48
C GLU A 56 -4.95 18.44 -20.32
N LEU A 57 -4.20 17.73 -19.48
CA LEU A 57 -3.48 18.25 -18.33
C LEU A 57 -1.98 18.09 -18.61
N PHE A 58 -1.29 19.21 -18.81
CA PHE A 58 0.14 19.20 -19.09
C PHE A 58 0.96 19.10 -17.81
N SER A 59 2.01 18.29 -17.86
CA SER A 59 2.93 18.13 -16.74
C SER A 59 4.32 17.70 -17.19
N PRO A 60 5.41 18.24 -16.59
CA PRO A 60 6.76 17.74 -16.82
C PRO A 60 7.01 16.37 -16.18
N GLN A 61 6.24 16.00 -15.15
CA GLN A 61 6.38 14.72 -14.46
C GLN A 61 5.05 14.07 -14.11
N LEU A 62 5.06 12.74 -14.17
CA LEU A 62 3.97 11.90 -13.72
C LEU A 62 4.50 10.92 -12.68
N ILE A 63 3.83 10.86 -11.53
CA ILE A 63 3.94 9.76 -10.59
C ILE A 63 2.72 8.86 -10.81
N VAL A 64 2.92 7.56 -10.90
CA VAL A 64 1.80 6.62 -10.99
C VAL A 64 1.92 5.55 -9.93
N ALA A 65 0.78 5.03 -9.50
CA ALA A 65 0.80 3.82 -8.72
C ALA A 65 1.18 2.61 -9.58
N PRO A 66 1.67 1.51 -8.99
CA PRO A 66 2.26 0.41 -9.76
C PRO A 66 1.21 -0.46 -10.45
N SER A 67 -0.07 -0.29 -10.07
CA SER A 67 -1.22 -0.91 -10.73
C SER A 67 -1.49 -0.33 -12.13
N PHE A 68 -0.95 0.84 -12.47
CA PHE A 68 -1.10 1.41 -13.80
C PHE A 68 -0.13 0.73 -14.76
N THR A 69 -0.69 -0.08 -15.64
CA THR A 69 0.03 -0.69 -16.76
C THR A 69 -0.13 0.18 -18.00
N PHE A 70 0.97 0.35 -18.71
CA PHE A 70 0.97 1.11 -19.96
C PHE A 70 0.95 0.14 -21.13
N PRO A 71 0.03 0.29 -22.10
CA PRO A 71 0.16 -0.41 -23.37
C PRO A 71 1.45 0.09 -24.03
N SER A 72 2.45 -0.79 -24.12
CA SER A 72 3.72 -0.50 -24.79
C SER A 72 3.44 -0.22 -26.27
N THR A 73 3.18 1.05 -26.57
CA THR A 73 3.05 1.56 -27.92
C THR A 73 4.41 2.15 -28.26
N LEU A 74 5.38 1.28 -28.55
CA LEU A 74 6.54 1.52 -29.40
C LEU A 74 7.41 0.26 -29.37
N GLY A 75 7.78 -0.23 -30.55
CA GLY A 75 8.67 -1.38 -30.73
C GLY A 75 10.01 -1.22 -30.03
N PRO A 76 10.84 -2.28 -30.00
CA PRO A 76 12.03 -2.34 -29.16
C PRO A 76 12.99 -1.19 -29.48
N SER A 77 13.16 -0.27 -28.54
CA SER A 77 14.33 0.59 -28.51
C SER A 77 15.53 -0.29 -28.14
N PRO A 78 16.68 -0.20 -28.83
CA PRO A 78 17.85 -1.04 -28.54
C PRO A 78 18.44 -0.83 -27.14
N ALA A 79 17.97 0.16 -26.37
CA ALA A 79 18.30 0.32 -24.95
C ALA A 79 17.38 -0.49 -24.00
N GLN A 80 16.33 -1.15 -24.51
CA GLN A 80 15.36 -1.92 -23.72
C GLN A 80 15.67 -3.42 -23.65
N VAL A 81 16.81 -3.87 -24.19
CA VAL A 81 17.20 -5.31 -24.23
C VAL A 81 17.91 -5.78 -22.95
N ALA A 82 17.78 -5.05 -21.83
CA ALA A 82 18.42 -5.45 -20.57
C ALA A 82 17.50 -5.47 -19.35
N ASN A 83 16.19 -5.21 -19.49
CA ASN A 83 15.24 -5.36 -18.40
C ASN A 83 14.00 -6.14 -18.85
N SER A 84 14.20 -7.34 -19.41
CA SER A 84 13.25 -8.43 -19.20
C SER A 84 13.36 -8.84 -17.73
N CYS A 85 12.74 -8.05 -16.84
CA CYS A 85 12.80 -8.29 -15.40
C CYS A 85 11.87 -9.46 -15.06
N ASP A 86 12.29 -10.68 -15.40
CA ASP A 86 11.57 -11.94 -15.21
C ASP A 86 11.69 -12.51 -13.78
N ALA A 87 12.18 -11.71 -12.83
CA ALA A 87 12.12 -12.02 -11.41
C ALA A 87 11.31 -10.92 -10.69
N LYS A 88 10.00 -10.88 -10.95
CA LYS A 88 9.09 -10.11 -10.10
C LYS A 88 8.95 -10.85 -8.78
N GLU A 89 9.58 -10.32 -7.74
CA GLU A 89 9.31 -10.71 -6.37
C GLU A 89 7.81 -10.58 -6.09
N LYS A 90 7.26 -11.50 -5.31
CA LYS A 90 5.83 -11.51 -4.98
C LYS A 90 5.63 -11.64 -3.49
N VAL A 91 4.56 -11.02 -3.01
CA VAL A 91 4.11 -11.12 -1.63
C VAL A 91 2.77 -11.84 -1.63
N ALA A 92 2.71 -12.97 -0.93
CA ALA A 92 1.46 -13.62 -0.61
C ALA A 92 0.84 -12.96 0.61
N ARG A 93 -0.44 -12.63 0.54
CA ARG A 93 -1.19 -12.00 1.62
C ARG A 93 -2.49 -12.72 1.89
N ALA A 94 -2.91 -12.73 3.15
CA ALA A 94 -4.26 -13.09 3.52
C ALA A 94 -4.84 -12.20 4.61
N ILE A 95 -6.15 -12.09 4.57
CA ILE A 95 -6.96 -11.44 5.60
C ILE A 95 -7.90 -12.52 6.13
N CYS A 96 -7.86 -12.75 7.44
CA CYS A 96 -8.70 -13.71 8.14
C CYS A 96 -9.57 -12.99 9.17
N ILE A 97 -10.84 -13.38 9.28
CA ILE A 97 -11.77 -12.89 10.31
C ILE A 97 -12.13 -14.07 11.21
N ALA A 98 -11.98 -13.89 12.52
CA ALA A 98 -12.27 -14.90 13.53
C ALA A 98 -13.09 -14.34 14.70
N LYS A 99 -13.81 -15.21 15.41
CA LYS A 99 -14.57 -14.86 16.63
C LYS A 99 -13.70 -14.74 17.87
N ASN A 100 -12.57 -15.44 17.89
CA ASN A 100 -11.70 -15.55 19.05
C ASN A 100 -10.32 -15.04 18.68
N SER A 101 -9.57 -14.56 19.67
CA SER A 101 -8.18 -14.19 19.50
C SER A 101 -7.30 -15.43 19.41
N LEU A 102 -6.21 -15.35 18.64
CA LEU A 102 -5.15 -16.36 18.52
C LEU A 102 -4.62 -16.81 19.87
N LYS A 103 -4.53 -15.88 20.83
CA LYS A 103 -4.23 -16.16 22.23
C LYS A 103 -5.32 -15.57 23.11
N PRO A 104 -5.87 -16.31 24.08
CA PRO A 104 -6.85 -15.77 25.02
C PRO A 104 -6.35 -14.47 25.66
N GLU A 105 -7.26 -13.51 25.83
CA GLU A 105 -7.01 -12.20 26.48
C GLU A 105 -6.03 -11.27 25.73
N VAL A 106 -5.50 -11.68 24.59
CA VAL A 106 -4.63 -10.84 23.75
C VAL A 106 -5.44 -10.23 22.61
N ALA A 107 -5.69 -8.93 22.72
CA ALA A 107 -6.44 -8.17 21.72
C ALA A 107 -5.67 -8.06 20.40
N ASN A 108 -4.42 -7.58 20.47
CA ASN A 108 -3.57 -7.30 19.33
C ASN A 108 -2.22 -7.99 19.51
N CYS A 109 -1.73 -8.70 18.51
CA CYS A 109 -0.43 -9.37 18.59
C CYS A 109 0.22 -9.58 17.22
N LEU A 110 1.54 -9.73 17.25
CA LEU A 110 2.35 -10.15 16.12
C LEU A 110 2.86 -11.57 16.39
N VAL A 111 2.57 -12.48 15.47
CA VAL A 111 3.11 -13.84 15.44
C VAL A 111 4.00 -13.97 14.21
N ILE A 112 5.15 -14.61 14.38
CA ILE A 112 6.11 -14.85 13.30
C ILE A 112 6.35 -16.36 13.22
N PHE A 113 6.10 -16.94 12.05
CA PHE A 113 6.53 -18.29 11.71
C PHE A 113 7.89 -18.20 11.01
N PRO A 114 9.00 -18.50 11.70
CA PRO A 114 10.33 -18.48 11.08
C PRO A 114 10.44 -19.59 10.02
N PRO A 115 11.50 -19.59 9.18
CA PRO A 115 11.73 -20.65 8.21
C PRO A 115 11.73 -22.02 8.90
N ARG A 116 11.13 -23.01 8.23
CA ARG A 116 10.99 -24.40 8.67
C ARG A 116 10.07 -24.64 9.88
N SER A 117 9.34 -23.64 10.37
CA SER A 117 8.46 -23.84 11.54
C SER A 117 7.14 -24.54 11.23
N LEU A 118 6.59 -24.35 10.03
CA LEU A 118 5.32 -24.97 9.63
C LEU A 118 5.54 -26.31 8.91
N TYR A 119 6.58 -26.38 8.07
CA TYR A 119 7.00 -27.58 7.36
C TYR A 119 8.48 -27.47 6.95
N PRO A 120 9.20 -28.59 6.76
CA PRO A 120 10.66 -28.58 6.55
C PRO A 120 11.14 -27.76 5.34
N GLU A 121 10.35 -27.71 4.26
CA GLU A 121 10.70 -26.99 3.03
C GLU A 121 10.34 -25.49 3.08
N GLN A 122 9.82 -24.97 4.18
CA GLN A 122 9.49 -23.55 4.31
C GLN A 122 10.78 -22.72 4.39
N ILE A 123 11.07 -21.92 3.35
CA ILE A 123 12.27 -21.09 3.28
C ILE A 123 12.02 -19.67 3.81
N THR A 124 10.82 -19.12 3.59
CA THR A 124 10.48 -17.75 3.97
C THR A 124 9.77 -17.68 5.32
N SER A 125 9.90 -16.54 6.01
CA SER A 125 9.13 -16.26 7.23
C SER A 125 7.73 -15.80 6.87
N ILE A 126 6.75 -16.17 7.68
CA ILE A 126 5.37 -15.68 7.56
C ILE A 126 5.09 -14.79 8.77
N ARG A 127 4.63 -13.56 8.52
CA ARG A 127 4.26 -12.60 9.55
C ARG A 127 2.74 -12.55 9.67
N VAL A 128 2.25 -12.48 10.89
CA VAL A 128 0.84 -12.55 11.22
C VAL A 128 0.50 -11.46 12.23
N LEU A 129 -0.26 -10.45 11.81
CA LEU A 129 -0.71 -9.37 12.67
C LEU A 129 -2.20 -9.55 12.98
N GLN A 130 -2.52 -9.87 14.21
CA GLN A 130 -3.90 -9.84 14.70
C GLN A 130 -4.23 -8.47 15.29
N LEU A 131 -5.41 -7.96 14.91
CA LEU A 131 -6.03 -6.76 15.46
C LEU A 131 -7.47 -7.05 15.89
N SER A 132 -7.89 -6.48 17.01
CA SER A 132 -9.27 -6.57 17.51
C SER A 132 -10.08 -5.31 17.20
N GLY A 133 -11.37 -5.34 17.51
CA GLY A 133 -12.24 -4.17 17.39
C GLY A 133 -11.81 -2.95 18.23
N ASN A 134 -10.85 -3.10 19.16
CA ASN A 134 -10.33 -1.96 19.95
C ASN A 134 -9.57 -0.91 19.12
N VAL A 135 -9.10 -1.28 17.92
CA VAL A 135 -8.46 -0.36 16.96
C VAL A 135 -9.38 -0.02 15.78
N ALA A 136 -10.70 -0.24 15.93
CA ALA A 136 -11.73 0.09 14.94
C ALA A 136 -11.55 -0.56 13.55
N VAL A 137 -10.87 -1.70 13.46
CA VAL A 137 -10.71 -2.46 12.19
C VAL A 137 -11.82 -3.49 11.94
N CYS A 138 -12.56 -3.86 12.98
CA CYS A 138 -13.68 -4.80 12.92
C CYS A 138 -14.66 -4.58 14.09
N PRO A 139 -15.87 -5.18 14.05
CA PRO A 139 -16.81 -5.14 15.16
C PRO A 139 -16.24 -5.71 16.47
N SER A 140 -16.83 -5.32 17.60
CA SER A 140 -16.48 -5.86 18.92
C SER A 140 -16.75 -7.36 18.98
N GLY A 141 -15.88 -8.10 19.68
CA GLY A 141 -15.94 -9.56 19.75
C GLY A 141 -15.48 -10.28 18.49
N MET A 142 -14.83 -9.57 17.55
CA MET A 142 -14.20 -10.14 16.37
C MET A 142 -12.73 -9.70 16.27
N PHE A 143 -11.99 -10.45 15.48
CA PHE A 143 -10.57 -10.23 15.22
C PHE A 143 -10.28 -10.32 13.73
N VAL A 144 -9.48 -9.39 13.22
CA VAL A 144 -8.92 -9.42 11.88
C VAL A 144 -7.45 -9.79 11.98
N THR A 145 -7.03 -10.76 11.19
CA THR A 145 -5.64 -11.20 11.12
C THR A 145 -5.11 -11.01 9.71
N TYR A 146 -4.02 -10.24 9.59
CA TYR A 146 -3.29 -10.03 8.35
C TYR A 146 -2.07 -10.94 8.31
N LEU A 147 -1.91 -11.67 7.20
CA LEU A 147 -0.76 -12.54 6.97
C LEU A 147 0.02 -11.99 5.76
N SER A 148 1.35 -12.02 5.85
CA SER A 148 2.25 -11.69 4.73
C SER A 148 3.44 -12.65 4.69
N ALA A 149 3.83 -13.04 3.46
CA ALA A 149 5.04 -13.83 3.21
C ALA A 149 5.58 -13.54 1.81
N MET A 150 6.91 -13.51 1.67
CA MET A 150 7.56 -13.51 0.37
C MET A 150 7.41 -14.87 -0.30
N CYS A 151 7.24 -14.86 -1.61
CA CYS A 151 7.16 -16.07 -2.44
C CYS A 151 7.64 -15.81 -3.87
N ASP A 152 8.19 -16.83 -4.51
CA ASP A 152 8.68 -16.73 -5.89
C ASP A 152 7.53 -16.89 -6.90
N ASN A 153 6.56 -17.74 -6.55
CA ASN A 153 5.41 -18.08 -7.38
C ASN A 153 4.11 -18.17 -6.57
N VAL A 154 3.00 -18.19 -7.30
CA VAL A 154 1.64 -18.14 -6.73
C VAL A 154 1.33 -19.37 -5.90
N GLU A 155 1.82 -20.54 -6.33
CA GLU A 155 1.58 -21.85 -5.73
C GLU A 155 2.28 -21.95 -4.38
N GLU A 156 3.54 -21.52 -4.31
CA GLU A 156 4.31 -21.41 -3.07
C GLU A 156 3.65 -20.43 -2.10
N GLY A 157 3.28 -19.24 -2.57
CA GLY A 157 2.60 -18.24 -1.75
C GLY A 157 1.30 -18.76 -1.14
N LYS A 158 0.47 -19.45 -1.94
CA LYS A 158 -0.74 -20.11 -1.45
C LYS A 158 -0.43 -21.20 -0.44
N LYS A 159 0.61 -22.01 -0.67
CA LYS A 159 1.02 -23.07 0.27
C LYS A 159 1.42 -22.50 1.62
N LEU A 160 2.28 -21.47 1.64
CA LEU A 160 2.76 -20.80 2.85
C LEU A 160 1.60 -20.25 3.69
N ILE A 161 0.74 -19.46 3.06
CA ILE A 161 -0.38 -18.80 3.75
C ILE A 161 -1.40 -19.82 4.26
N ASN A 162 -1.75 -20.84 3.47
CA ASN A 162 -2.68 -21.88 3.93
C ASN A 162 -2.11 -22.71 5.08
N ALA A 163 -0.80 -23.00 5.07
CA ALA A 163 -0.14 -23.69 6.18
C ALA A 163 -0.25 -22.86 7.48
N ALA A 164 -0.03 -21.54 7.41
CA ALA A 164 -0.19 -20.66 8.57
C ALA A 164 -1.65 -20.58 9.04
N ILE A 165 -2.62 -20.47 8.12
CA ILE A 165 -4.05 -20.45 8.47
C ILE A 165 -4.45 -21.75 9.18
N ASN A 166 -4.04 -22.91 8.66
CA ASN A 166 -4.34 -24.21 9.28
C ASN A 166 -3.63 -24.39 10.64
N ALA A 167 -2.45 -23.79 10.80
CA ALA A 167 -1.74 -23.79 12.08
C ALA A 167 -2.48 -22.93 13.13
N LEU A 168 -3.03 -21.78 12.72
CA LEU A 168 -3.62 -20.80 13.63
C LEU A 168 -5.11 -21.01 13.91
N PHE A 169 -5.90 -21.44 12.92
CA PHE A 169 -7.36 -21.42 13.00
C PHE A 169 -7.98 -22.81 12.88
N SER A 170 -9.16 -22.96 13.48
CA SER A 170 -10.08 -24.06 13.23
C SER A 170 -10.95 -23.70 12.02
N VAL A 171 -10.81 -24.44 10.93
CA VAL A 171 -11.66 -24.28 9.74
C VAL A 171 -12.97 -25.06 9.98
N PRO A 172 -14.15 -24.43 9.93
CA PRO A 172 -15.41 -25.15 10.09
C PRO A 172 -15.59 -26.16 8.96
N ILE A 173 -15.67 -27.46 9.29
CA ILE A 173 -16.04 -28.50 8.31
C ILE A 173 -17.56 -28.46 8.15
N PRO A 174 -18.10 -28.16 6.96
CA PRO A 174 -19.54 -28.23 6.74
C PRO A 174 -19.98 -29.70 6.82
N GLY A 175 -20.71 -30.08 7.87
CA GLY A 175 -21.40 -31.38 7.93
C GLY A 175 -21.20 -32.25 9.16
N ASN A 176 -20.43 -31.84 10.18
CA ASN A 176 -20.30 -32.63 11.41
C ASN A 176 -20.93 -31.91 12.63
N SER A 177 -22.23 -31.61 12.51
CA SER A 177 -23.09 -31.32 13.66
C SER A 177 -23.64 -32.65 14.16
N GLU A 178 -22.82 -33.42 14.88
CA GLU A 178 -23.23 -34.47 15.83
C GLU A 178 -21.99 -35.23 16.27
N LYS A 179 -21.48 -34.93 17.47
CA LYS A 179 -20.83 -35.92 18.33
C LYS A 179 -20.79 -35.41 19.77
N SER A 180 -21.81 -35.87 20.50
CA SER A 180 -21.81 -36.30 21.90
C SER A 180 -20.95 -35.51 22.89
N ALA A 181 -21.63 -34.76 23.74
CA ALA A 181 -21.20 -34.45 25.09
C ALA A 181 -21.08 -35.73 25.92
N ALA A 182 -20.01 -36.50 25.75
CA ALA A 182 -19.57 -37.55 26.66
C ALA A 182 -18.20 -38.09 26.21
N ASP A 183 -17.14 -37.65 26.90
CA ASP A 183 -15.79 -38.22 27.09
C ASP A 183 -14.74 -37.11 26.98
N SER A 184 -14.41 -36.43 28.07
CA SER A 184 -13.51 -36.83 29.16
C SER A 184 -12.15 -36.14 29.02
N LEU A 185 -11.90 -35.22 29.96
CA LEU A 185 -10.60 -34.90 30.55
C LEU A 185 -9.39 -34.87 29.59
N SER A 186 -9.20 -33.75 28.89
CA SER A 186 -7.87 -33.34 28.44
C SER A 186 -7.57 -31.93 28.94
N GLU A 187 -6.59 -31.82 29.81
CA GLU A 187 -6.02 -30.58 30.31
C GLU A 187 -5.65 -29.65 29.15
N HIS A 188 -6.12 -28.39 29.20
CA HIS A 188 -5.68 -27.24 28.38
C HIS A 188 -5.35 -27.53 26.89
N ILE A 189 -6.30 -28.08 26.12
CA ILE A 189 -6.23 -27.89 24.67
C ILE A 189 -6.57 -26.42 24.40
N GLU A 190 -5.57 -25.58 24.12
CA GLU A 190 -5.80 -24.24 23.56
C GLU A 190 -6.62 -24.40 22.27
N GLU A 191 -7.91 -24.11 22.36
CA GLU A 191 -8.84 -24.26 21.26
C GLU A 191 -8.53 -23.19 20.20
N LYS A 192 -8.09 -23.62 19.02
CA LYS A 192 -7.77 -22.69 17.92
C LYS A 192 -8.99 -21.84 17.54
N PRO A 193 -8.84 -20.54 17.29
CA PRO A 193 -9.96 -19.68 16.93
C PRO A 193 -10.75 -20.17 15.72
N SER A 194 -12.08 -20.03 15.79
CA SER A 194 -12.96 -20.37 14.68
C SER A 194 -12.85 -19.33 13.56
N LEU A 195 -12.40 -19.78 12.39
CA LEU A 195 -12.31 -18.95 11.19
C LEU A 195 -13.70 -18.72 10.59
N LEU A 196 -14.11 -17.47 10.48
CA LEU A 196 -15.38 -17.10 9.87
C LEU A 196 -15.25 -16.83 8.37
N TRP A 197 -14.15 -16.17 8.00
CA TRP A 197 -13.91 -15.77 6.62
C TRP A 197 -12.42 -15.60 6.40
N ASN A 198 -11.96 -15.88 5.19
CA ASN A 198 -10.64 -15.47 4.75
C ASN A 198 -10.65 -15.08 3.27
N ALA A 199 -9.71 -14.23 2.89
CA ALA A 199 -9.33 -14.00 1.50
C ALA A 199 -7.81 -14.04 1.39
N LEU A 200 -7.34 -14.57 0.27
CA LEU A 200 -5.94 -14.68 -0.09
C LEU A 200 -5.71 -14.03 -1.45
N TYR A 201 -4.66 -13.24 -1.57
CA TYR A 201 -4.22 -12.69 -2.84
C TYR A 201 -2.69 -12.66 -2.93
N ILE A 202 -2.18 -12.65 -4.16
CA ILE A 202 -0.75 -12.48 -4.44
C ILE A 202 -0.56 -11.09 -5.03
N GLN A 203 0.43 -10.37 -4.51
CA GLN A 203 0.80 -9.05 -4.96
C GLN A 203 2.17 -9.12 -5.62
N GLU A 204 2.26 -8.71 -6.89
CA GLU A 204 3.55 -8.55 -7.55
C GLU A 204 4.24 -7.27 -7.06
N LEU A 205 5.53 -7.36 -6.75
CA LEU A 205 6.38 -6.21 -6.50
C LEU A 205 6.97 -5.77 -7.83
N THR A 206 6.53 -4.61 -8.31
CA THR A 206 7.07 -3.98 -9.51
C THR A 206 7.94 -2.80 -9.12
N THR A 207 9.19 -2.84 -9.56
CA THR A 207 10.14 -1.72 -9.50
C THR A 207 10.41 -1.29 -10.93
N GLY A 208 9.93 -0.12 -11.31
CA GLY A 208 10.17 0.45 -12.63
C GLY A 208 10.09 1.97 -12.59
N ALA A 209 11.05 2.63 -13.24
CA ALA A 209 10.99 4.07 -13.48
C ALA A 209 11.31 4.31 -14.96
N LEU A 210 10.49 5.14 -15.61
CA LEU A 210 10.80 5.76 -16.89
C LEU A 210 11.24 7.20 -16.61
N ASP A 211 12.06 7.81 -17.47
CA ASP A 211 12.70 9.11 -17.17
C ASP A 211 11.73 10.19 -16.66
N SER A 212 10.59 10.39 -17.33
CA SER A 212 9.55 11.37 -16.95
C SER A 212 8.35 10.77 -16.21
N ILE A 213 8.29 9.44 -16.06
CA ILE A 213 7.20 8.72 -15.41
C ILE A 213 7.79 7.86 -14.29
N SER A 214 7.57 8.26 -13.05
CA SER A 214 8.01 7.50 -11.88
C SER A 214 6.86 6.67 -11.34
N HIS A 215 7.13 5.43 -10.95
CA HIS A 215 6.16 4.61 -10.22
C HIS A 215 6.44 4.72 -8.73
N THR A 216 5.39 4.74 -7.91
CA THR A 216 5.55 4.56 -6.46
C THR A 216 5.98 3.13 -6.16
N MET A 217 6.48 2.87 -4.95
CA MET A 217 6.75 1.49 -4.52
C MET A 217 5.46 0.78 -4.13
N MET A 218 5.34 -0.52 -4.42
CA MET A 218 4.28 -1.36 -3.87
C MET A 218 4.57 -1.69 -2.39
N PRO A 219 3.55 -1.81 -1.52
CA PRO A 219 3.75 -2.24 -0.14
C PRO A 219 4.44 -3.61 -0.08
N ASP A 220 5.53 -3.71 0.66
CA ASP A 220 6.34 -4.93 0.79
C ASP A 220 5.77 -5.86 1.88
N GLU A 221 6.42 -7.00 2.13
CA GLU A 221 5.95 -7.97 3.12
C GLU A 221 6.06 -7.50 4.58
N HIS A 222 6.77 -6.40 4.84
CA HIS A 222 7.00 -5.86 6.17
C HIS A 222 5.72 -5.21 6.73
N LEU A 223 5.68 -5.07 8.05
CA LEU A 223 4.57 -4.41 8.76
C LEU A 223 4.84 -2.93 9.02
N ASP A 224 6.07 -2.49 8.82
CA ASP A 224 6.48 -1.10 8.95
C ASP A 224 6.48 -0.39 7.60
N TYR A 225 6.70 0.92 7.63
CA TYR A 225 6.69 1.78 6.46
C TYR A 225 8.10 2.24 6.05
N ASN A 226 9.16 1.66 6.60
CA ASN A 226 10.51 2.20 6.41
C ASN A 226 10.93 2.15 4.93
N ASN A 227 10.69 1.04 4.25
CA ASN A 227 11.01 0.90 2.83
C ASN A 227 10.14 1.83 1.96
N LEU A 228 8.88 2.01 2.31
CA LEU A 228 8.01 2.97 1.64
C LEU A 228 8.50 4.41 1.83
N LEU A 229 8.91 4.78 3.05
CA LEU A 229 9.43 6.11 3.36
C LEU A 229 10.74 6.39 2.62
N ASP A 230 11.69 5.45 2.65
CA ASP A 230 12.97 5.57 1.92
C ASP A 230 12.74 5.71 0.40
N ALA A 231 11.87 4.88 -0.17
CA ALA A 231 11.51 4.99 -1.59
C ALA A 231 10.81 6.32 -1.91
N THR A 232 9.95 6.80 -1.01
CA THR A 232 9.25 8.09 -1.17
C THR A 232 10.22 9.26 -1.10
N GLU A 233 11.17 9.25 -0.17
CA GLU A 233 12.20 10.28 -0.05
C GLU A 233 13.11 10.30 -1.28
N LYS A 234 13.57 9.13 -1.74
CA LYS A 234 14.37 9.01 -2.97
C LYS A 234 13.63 9.57 -4.18
N LEU A 235 12.34 9.27 -4.30
CA LEU A 235 11.50 9.83 -5.34
C LEU A 235 11.40 11.35 -5.20
N PHE A 236 11.10 11.87 -4.01
CA PHE A 236 11.00 13.30 -3.76
C PHE A 236 12.28 14.04 -4.14
N ARG A 237 13.45 13.55 -3.72
CA ARG A 237 14.76 14.16 -4.03
C ARG A 237 15.09 14.13 -5.52
N LYS A 238 14.60 13.12 -6.27
CA LYS A 238 14.73 13.10 -7.74
C LYS A 238 13.92 14.23 -8.40
N ILE A 239 12.77 14.57 -7.83
CA ILE A 239 11.85 15.57 -8.38
C ILE A 239 12.22 16.98 -7.93
N TYR A 240 12.58 17.13 -6.66
CA TYR A 240 12.91 18.38 -5.99
C TYR A 240 14.29 18.27 -5.32
N PRO A 241 15.39 18.31 -6.09
CA PRO A 241 16.73 18.04 -5.56
C PRO A 241 17.21 19.04 -4.51
N ASN A 242 16.67 20.26 -4.53
CA ASN A 242 17.09 21.36 -3.65
C ASN A 242 16.11 21.63 -2.50
N GLU A 243 15.00 20.88 -2.40
CA GLU A 243 13.99 21.07 -1.36
C GLU A 243 14.21 20.10 -0.20
N GLU A 244 13.88 20.51 1.02
CA GLU A 244 13.90 19.64 2.19
C GLU A 244 12.70 18.67 2.16
N PHE A 245 12.95 17.41 2.52
CA PHE A 245 11.88 16.41 2.59
C PHE A 245 11.06 16.63 3.86
N SER A 246 9.76 16.90 3.70
CA SER A 246 8.80 17.10 4.80
C SER A 246 9.23 18.16 5.82
N SER A 247 9.22 19.43 5.43
CA SER A 247 9.29 20.53 6.39
C SER A 247 8.00 20.61 7.20
N VAL A 248 8.12 20.68 8.53
CA VAL A 248 6.98 20.97 9.40
C VAL A 248 6.51 22.37 9.07
N THR A 249 5.28 22.51 8.55
CA THR A 249 4.64 23.82 8.43
C THR A 249 4.55 24.40 9.83
N SER A 250 5.39 25.39 10.15
CA SER A 250 5.25 26.16 11.38
C SER A 250 3.88 26.83 11.33
N LEU A 251 2.96 26.36 12.16
CA LEU A 251 1.70 27.02 12.50
C LEU A 251 2.04 28.33 13.23
N SER A 252 2.51 29.32 12.49
CA SER A 252 2.85 30.63 13.02
C SER A 252 2.48 31.66 11.96
N ASP A 253 1.18 31.88 11.79
CA ASP A 253 0.62 33.20 11.45
C ASP A 253 -0.93 33.23 11.51
N GLU A 254 -1.54 32.50 12.45
CA GLU A 254 -2.81 33.01 13.00
C GLU A 254 -2.45 34.14 13.97
N ARG A 255 -2.14 35.32 13.41
CA ARG A 255 -2.16 36.57 14.17
C ARG A 255 -3.59 36.74 14.68
N LEU A 256 -3.81 36.36 15.94
CA LEU A 256 -4.88 36.91 16.75
C LEU A 256 -4.63 38.43 16.80
N ASP A 257 -5.37 39.16 15.98
CA ASP A 257 -5.50 40.61 16.08
C ASP A 257 -6.32 40.92 17.34
N ASP A 258 -5.70 40.72 18.50
CA ASP A 258 -6.17 41.27 19.77
C ASP A 258 -5.45 42.61 19.98
N GLY A 259 -5.98 43.61 19.29
CA GLY A 259 -5.58 45.01 19.41
C GLY A 259 -6.76 45.86 19.83
N GLY A 260 -7.43 45.49 20.93
CA GLY A 260 -8.38 46.36 21.61
C GLY A 260 -7.73 47.71 21.91
N SER A 261 -8.04 48.72 21.09
CA SER A 261 -7.61 50.08 21.33
C SER A 261 -8.48 50.66 22.44
N GLU A 262 -7.95 50.54 23.65
CA GLU A 262 -8.24 51.41 24.80
C GLU A 262 -8.02 52.86 24.36
N LEU A 263 -9.10 53.65 24.34
CA LEU A 263 -9.02 55.11 24.40
C LEU A 263 -9.68 55.53 25.73
N ASP A 264 -8.84 55.63 26.76
CA ASP A 264 -9.03 56.50 27.93
C ASP A 264 -8.94 57.99 27.51
N PRO A 265 -9.34 58.97 28.35
CA PRO A 265 -10.32 59.00 29.44
C PRO A 265 -11.47 60.01 29.20
#